data_AF-A0A6G2DWL2-F1
#
_entry.id   AF-A0A6G2DWL2-F1
#
_cell.length_a   1.000
_cell.length_b   1.000
_cell.length_c   1.000
_cell.angle_alpha   90.00
_cell.angle_beta   90.00
_cell.angle_gamma   90.00
#
_symmetry.space_group_name_H-M   'P 1'
#
loop_
_entity.id
_entity.type
_entity.pdbx_description
1 polymer ?
#
loop_
_entity_poly.entity_id
_entity_poly.type
_entity_poly.pdbx_seq_one_letter_code
_entity_poly.pdbx_strand_id
1 'polypeptide(L)'
;TTPTVTSNEGWIKIGYTERDVTQRIKEQTHTAHIATDVLWTGDAAYTEEPDKGKTFKDHDFHHFLSFHDVERRPKTEWFYFNGTPEKSKNLFDKFVQHDLSGYQPGKGQDYTLRQEQE
;
A
#
# COMPACT_ATOMS: atom_id res chain seq x y z
N THR A 1 12.64 12.60 -26.72
CA THR A 1 13.38 11.63 -25.88
C THR A 1 12.48 11.20 -24.75
N THR A 2 12.52 9.92 -24.34
CA THR A 2 11.73 9.45 -23.18
C THR A 2 12.49 9.83 -21.91
N PRO A 3 11.86 10.51 -20.94
CA PRO A 3 12.52 10.87 -19.69
C PRO A 3 12.77 9.61 -18.83
N THR A 4 13.94 9.53 -18.19
CA THR A 4 14.21 8.52 -17.16
C THR A 4 13.39 8.85 -15.92
N VAL A 5 12.78 7.85 -15.29
CA VAL A 5 11.88 8.03 -14.13
C VAL A 5 12.65 7.95 -12.80
N THR A 6 13.79 8.63 -12.71
CA THR A 6 14.60 8.69 -11.47
C THR A 6 13.84 9.36 -10.32
N SER A 7 12.82 10.16 -10.64
CA SER A 7 11.94 10.75 -9.63
C SER A 7 11.24 9.70 -8.77
N ASN A 8 11.10 8.44 -9.19
CA ASN A 8 10.47 7.38 -8.42
C ASN A 8 11.45 6.57 -7.53
N GLU A 9 12.73 6.94 -7.48
CA GLU A 9 13.69 6.27 -6.60
C GLU A 9 13.25 6.31 -5.12
N GLY A 10 13.22 5.14 -4.49
CA GLY A 10 12.73 4.98 -3.12
C GLY A 10 11.20 5.05 -2.95
N TRP A 11 10.45 5.33 -4.01
CA TRP A 11 8.98 5.36 -3.99
C TRP A 11 8.39 4.03 -4.49
N ILE A 12 7.37 3.55 -3.80
CA ILE A 12 6.65 2.33 -4.13
C ILE A 12 5.18 2.66 -4.37
N LYS A 13 4.65 2.20 -5.49
CA LYS A 13 3.21 2.28 -5.78
C LYS A 13 2.50 1.10 -5.11
N ILE A 14 1.48 1.38 -4.31
CA ILE A 14 0.65 0.35 -3.64
C ILE A 14 -0.80 0.56 -4.06
N GLY A 15 -1.40 -0.41 -4.73
CA GLY A 15 -2.77 -0.30 -5.22
C GLY A 15 -3.51 -1.63 -5.21
N TYR A 16 -4.83 -1.55 -5.35
CA TYR A 16 -5.73 -2.70 -5.36
C TYR A 16 -6.16 -3.08 -6.79
N THR A 17 -6.30 -4.39 -7.05
CA THR A 17 -6.92 -4.87 -8.28
C THR A 17 -7.61 -6.22 -8.07
N GLU A 18 -8.75 -6.41 -8.74
CA GLU A 18 -9.46 -7.69 -8.86
C GLU A 18 -9.09 -8.43 -10.16
N ARG A 19 -8.26 -7.79 -11.01
CA ARG A 19 -7.75 -8.36 -12.27
C ARG A 19 -6.38 -8.98 -12.03
N ASP A 20 -5.89 -9.71 -13.02
CA ASP A 20 -4.51 -10.19 -13.02
C ASP A 20 -3.51 -9.03 -12.84
N VAL A 21 -2.61 -9.18 -11.86
CA VAL A 21 -1.67 -8.13 -11.44
C VAL A 21 -0.72 -7.76 -12.59
N THR A 22 -0.20 -8.74 -13.31
CA THR A 22 0.73 -8.52 -14.43
C THR A 22 0.05 -7.77 -15.57
N GLN A 23 -1.18 -8.15 -15.90
CA GLN A 23 -1.98 -7.41 -16.90
C GLN A 23 -2.21 -5.97 -16.46
N ARG A 24 -2.60 -5.73 -15.22
CA ARG A 24 -2.88 -4.38 -14.70
C ARG A 24 -1.66 -3.47 -14.73
N ILE A 25 -0.50 -4.01 -14.36
CA ILE A 25 0.77 -3.27 -14.41
C ILE A 25 1.12 -2.92 -15.86
N LYS A 26 1.03 -3.89 -16.77
CA LYS A 26 1.30 -3.66 -18.20
C LYS A 26 0.42 -2.56 -18.79
N GLU A 27 -0.88 -2.54 -18.47
CA GLU A 27 -1.78 -1.49 -18.93
C GLU A 27 -1.35 -0.08 -18.49
N GLN A 28 -0.83 0.05 -17.26
CA GLN A 28 -0.41 1.32 -16.71
C GLN A 28 0.96 1.79 -17.22
N THR A 29 1.85 0.85 -17.57
CA THR A 29 3.25 1.17 -17.90
C THR A 29 3.55 1.16 -19.39
N HIS A 30 2.73 0.47 -20.19
CA HIS A 30 3.00 0.24 -21.61
C HIS A 30 3.21 1.52 -22.40
N THR A 31 2.32 2.51 -22.28
CA THR A 31 2.35 3.73 -23.10
C THR A 31 3.63 4.53 -22.88
N ALA A 32 4.20 4.49 -21.68
CA ALA A 32 5.41 5.21 -21.32
C ALA A 32 6.69 4.36 -21.45
N HIS A 33 6.56 3.08 -21.83
CA HIS A 33 7.66 2.10 -21.90
C HIS A 33 8.51 2.07 -20.62
N ILE A 34 7.83 2.10 -19.46
CA ILE A 34 8.49 2.07 -18.14
C ILE A 34 8.64 0.61 -17.72
N ALA A 35 9.88 0.17 -17.47
CA ALA A 35 10.14 -1.12 -16.83
C ALA A 35 9.68 -1.08 -15.36
N THR A 36 9.02 -2.13 -14.91
CA THR A 36 8.47 -2.22 -13.55
C THR A 36 8.61 -3.63 -13.01
N ASP A 37 9.05 -3.72 -11.75
CA ASP A 37 9.13 -4.97 -11.01
C ASP A 37 7.99 -5.09 -10.01
N VAL A 38 7.44 -6.30 -9.88
CA VAL A 38 6.48 -6.63 -8.82
C VAL A 38 7.28 -6.98 -7.56
N LEU A 39 7.23 -6.11 -6.55
CA LEU A 39 7.93 -6.35 -5.28
C LEU A 39 7.25 -7.44 -4.44
N TRP A 40 5.92 -7.42 -4.39
CA TRP A 40 5.10 -8.42 -3.71
C TRP A 40 3.63 -8.31 -4.14
N THR A 41 2.87 -9.38 -3.87
CA THR A 41 1.40 -9.42 -3.96
C THR A 41 0.85 -9.97 -2.64
N GLY A 42 -0.39 -9.62 -2.31
CA GLY A 42 -1.07 -10.12 -1.11
C GLY A 42 -2.58 -10.01 -1.27
N ASP A 43 -3.30 -10.95 -0.66
CA ASP A 43 -4.75 -10.95 -0.67
C ASP A 43 -5.27 -9.81 0.19
N ALA A 44 -6.27 -9.08 -0.31
CA ALA A 44 -6.88 -7.97 0.42
C ALA A 44 -7.89 -8.48 1.46
N ALA A 45 -7.44 -9.35 2.36
CA ALA A 45 -8.25 -9.94 3.43
C ALA A 45 -7.46 -10.05 4.74
N TYR A 46 -8.15 -9.85 5.87
CA TYR A 46 -7.53 -10.01 7.19
C TYR A 46 -7.28 -11.48 7.52
N THR A 47 -6.21 -11.76 8.25
CA THR A 47 -5.77 -13.12 8.58
C THR A 47 -6.10 -13.54 10.01
N GLU A 48 -6.38 -12.57 10.89
CA GLU A 48 -6.60 -12.77 12.32
C GLU A 48 -8.03 -12.42 12.74
N GLU A 49 -8.50 -13.08 13.81
CA GLU A 49 -9.80 -12.80 14.42
C GLU A 49 -9.83 -11.40 15.07
N PRO A 50 -10.98 -10.69 15.10
CA PRO A 50 -12.34 -11.16 14.75
C PRO A 50 -12.72 -11.00 13.26
N ASP A 51 -11.88 -10.36 12.46
CA ASP A 51 -12.19 -9.96 11.08
C ASP A 51 -11.62 -10.92 10.03
N LYS A 52 -11.18 -12.11 10.46
CA LYS A 52 -10.55 -13.10 9.59
C LYS A 52 -11.39 -13.39 8.35
N GLY A 53 -10.77 -13.24 7.18
CA GLY A 53 -11.41 -13.43 5.88
C GLY A 53 -12.26 -12.25 5.39
N LYS A 54 -12.53 -11.23 6.22
CA LYS A 54 -13.13 -9.98 5.73
C LYS A 54 -12.15 -9.27 4.80
N THR A 55 -12.68 -8.76 3.71
CA THR A 55 -11.88 -8.04 2.71
C THR A 55 -11.75 -6.56 3.06
N PHE A 56 -10.64 -5.94 2.66
CA PHE A 56 -10.43 -4.50 2.75
C PHE A 56 -10.08 -3.91 1.39
N LYS A 57 -10.03 -2.58 1.30
CA LYS A 57 -9.54 -1.88 0.10
C LYS A 57 -8.20 -1.21 0.41
N ASP A 58 -7.46 -0.88 -0.64
CA ASP A 58 -6.14 -0.24 -0.53
C ASP A 58 -6.16 1.06 0.27
N HIS A 59 -7.25 1.84 0.20
CA HIS A 59 -7.38 3.06 1.00
C HIS A 59 -7.31 2.82 2.52
N ASP A 60 -7.78 1.67 3.00
CA ASP A 60 -7.65 1.30 4.42
C ASP A 60 -6.19 1.08 4.79
N PHE A 61 -5.44 0.38 3.94
CA PHE A 61 -4.00 0.17 4.13
C PHE A 61 -3.20 1.47 3.95
N HIS A 62 -3.56 2.32 2.98
CA HIS A 62 -2.94 3.64 2.78
C HIS A 62 -3.08 4.51 4.02
N HIS A 63 -4.25 4.44 4.68
CA HIS A 63 -4.47 5.14 5.93
C HIS A 63 -3.60 4.57 7.05
N PHE A 64 -3.52 3.24 7.19
CA PHE A 64 -2.62 2.58 8.15
C PHE A 64 -1.16 3.04 8.01
N LEU A 65 -0.66 3.17 6.77
CA LEU A 65 0.70 3.64 6.49
C LEU A 65 0.97 5.07 7.01
N SER A 66 -0.05 5.93 7.03
CA SER A 66 0.08 7.31 7.53
C SER A 66 0.43 7.37 9.03
N PHE A 67 0.07 6.34 9.79
CA PHE A 67 0.41 6.21 11.21
C PHE A 67 1.77 5.54 11.45
N HIS A 68 2.47 5.12 10.40
CA HIS A 68 3.77 4.43 10.46
C HIS A 68 4.90 5.27 9.87
N ASP A 69 4.71 6.58 9.82
CA ASP A 69 5.65 7.58 9.32
C ASP A 69 6.10 7.30 7.87
N VAL A 70 5.18 6.79 7.05
CA VAL A 70 5.40 6.57 5.62
C VAL A 70 4.86 7.78 4.86
N GLU A 71 5.76 8.49 4.19
CA GLU A 71 5.39 9.64 3.36
C GLU A 71 4.58 9.19 2.15
N ARG A 72 3.49 9.89 1.85
CA ARG A 72 2.65 9.66 0.68
C ARG A 72 2.72 10.87 -0.25
N ARG A 73 2.98 10.63 -1.55
CA ARG A 73 2.83 11.68 -2.57
C ARG A 73 1.38 12.15 -2.62
N PRO A 74 1.10 13.46 -2.47
CA PRO A 74 -0.26 13.98 -2.36
C PRO A 74 -1.18 13.49 -3.48
N LYS A 75 -2.35 12.96 -3.11
CA LYS A 75 -3.39 12.47 -4.04
C LYS A 75 -2.94 11.34 -4.98
N THR A 76 -1.91 10.58 -4.61
CA THR A 76 -1.43 9.43 -5.38
C THR A 76 -1.37 8.16 -4.55
N GLU A 77 -0.98 7.05 -5.16
CA GLU A 77 -0.74 5.75 -4.52
C GLU A 77 0.75 5.48 -4.27
N TRP A 78 1.59 6.51 -4.30
CA TRP A 78 3.04 6.39 -4.14
C TRP A 78 3.45 6.71 -2.71
N PHE A 79 4.23 5.80 -2.13
CA PHE A 79 4.70 5.83 -0.75
C PHE A 79 6.22 5.76 -0.70
N TYR A 80 6.85 6.59 0.12
CA TYR A 80 8.31 6.64 0.23
C TYR A 80 8.80 5.61 1.24
N PHE A 81 9.62 4.67 0.78
CA PHE A 81 10.25 3.64 1.59
C PHE A 81 11.77 3.78 1.63
N ASN A 82 12.34 4.86 1.08
CA ASN A 82 13.77 5.18 1.18
C ASN A 82 14.70 4.00 0.81
N GLY A 83 14.34 3.21 -0.21
CA GLY A 83 15.13 2.04 -0.63
C GLY A 83 14.99 0.80 0.26
N THR A 84 13.99 0.76 1.15
CA THR A 84 13.66 -0.41 2.02
C THR A 84 12.32 -1.04 1.62
N PRO A 85 12.19 -1.62 0.41
CA PRO A 85 10.94 -2.19 -0.06
C PRO A 85 10.36 -3.29 0.84
N GLU A 86 11.20 -4.04 1.55
CA GLU A 86 10.81 -5.04 2.53
C GLU A 86 9.95 -4.48 3.67
N LYS A 87 10.15 -3.21 4.06
CA LYS A 87 9.32 -2.54 5.06
C LYS A 87 7.87 -2.40 4.59
N SER A 88 7.64 -2.24 3.28
CA SER A 88 6.27 -2.14 2.73
C SER A 88 5.49 -3.43 2.92
N LYS A 89 6.15 -4.58 2.69
CA LYS A 89 5.54 -5.90 2.91
C LYS A 89 5.32 -6.18 4.39
N ASN A 90 6.29 -5.83 5.25
CA ASN A 90 6.14 -6.00 6.69
C ASN A 90 4.95 -5.20 7.25
N LEU A 91 4.76 -3.96 6.80
CA LEU A 91 3.61 -3.15 7.20
C LEU A 91 2.29 -3.72 6.67
N PHE A 92 2.29 -4.30 5.47
CA PHE A 92 1.12 -5.03 4.97
C PHE A 92 0.78 -6.24 5.85
N ASP A 93 1.78 -7.03 6.22
CA ASP A 93 1.58 -8.19 7.10
C ASP A 93 1.04 -7.79 8.47
N LYS A 94 1.55 -6.70 9.05
CA LYS A 94 1.00 -6.12 10.27
C LYS A 94 -0.45 -5.69 10.10
N PHE A 95 -0.76 -5.01 8.99
CA PHE A 95 -2.10 -4.53 8.71
C PHE A 95 -3.12 -5.68 8.62
N VAL A 96 -2.81 -6.75 7.87
CA VAL A 96 -3.73 -7.89 7.74
C VAL A 96 -3.89 -8.70 9.03
N GLN A 97 -2.94 -8.58 9.97
CA GLN A 97 -2.97 -9.22 11.28
C GLN A 97 -3.54 -8.31 12.40
N HIS A 98 -3.98 -7.09 12.06
CA HIS A 98 -4.34 -6.07 13.05
C HIS A 98 -3.22 -5.74 14.07
N ASP A 99 -1.96 -5.94 13.70
CA ASP A 99 -0.82 -5.55 14.54
C ASP A 99 -0.60 -4.03 14.45
N LEU A 100 -0.90 -3.34 15.56
CA LEU A 100 -0.71 -1.90 15.72
C LEU A 100 0.69 -1.54 16.27
N SER A 101 1.62 -2.49 16.33
CA SER A 101 2.97 -2.24 16.83
C SER A 101 3.73 -1.24 15.96
N GLY A 102 4.28 -0.20 16.60
CA GLY A 102 4.98 0.89 15.90
C GLY A 102 4.07 2.04 15.46
N TYR A 103 2.78 1.99 15.79
CA TYR A 103 1.83 3.07 15.57
C TYR A 103 2.31 4.39 16.20
N GLN A 104 2.28 5.46 15.42
CA GLN A 104 2.65 6.82 15.82
C GLN A 104 1.40 7.71 15.92
N PRO A 105 0.87 7.98 17.14
CA PRO A 105 -0.28 8.87 17.31
C PRO A 105 0.07 10.32 16.93
N GLY A 106 -0.89 11.04 16.34
CA GLY A 106 -0.76 12.47 16.02
C GLY A 106 -0.26 12.82 14.61
N LYS A 107 -0.03 11.83 13.72
CA LYS A 107 0.30 12.06 12.29
C LYS A 107 -0.80 11.68 11.29
N GLY A 108 -1.82 10.94 11.73
CA GLY A 108 -3.06 10.68 11.00
C GLY A 108 -4.27 11.05 11.88
N GLN A 109 -5.42 11.34 11.27
CA GLN A 109 -6.64 11.57 12.06
C GLN A 109 -6.97 10.28 12.82
N ASP A 110 -7.15 10.36 14.14
CA ASP A 110 -7.27 9.22 15.04
C ASP A 110 -8.09 8.07 14.43
N TYR A 111 -7.43 6.91 14.29
CA TYR A 111 -8.06 5.71 13.76
C TYR A 111 -9.06 5.17 14.78
N THR A 112 -10.35 5.35 14.50
CA THR A 112 -11.37 4.43 15.01
C THR A 112 -11.53 3.37 13.92
N LEU A 113 -11.23 2.10 14.22
CA LEU A 113 -11.74 0.97 13.43
C LEU A 113 -13.21 1.27 13.18
N ARG A 114 -13.61 1.45 11.92
CA ARG A 114 -15.01 1.69 11.58
C ARG A 114 -15.80 0.54 12.20
N GLN A 115 -16.57 0.82 13.26
CA GLN A 115 -17.72 -0.02 13.54
C GLN A 115 -18.59 0.08 12.29
N GLU A 116 -18.84 -1.08 11.69
CA GLU A 116 -19.59 -1.27 10.45
C GLU A 116 -20.80 -0.32 10.44
N GLN A 117 -20.97 0.42 9.34
CA GLN A 117 -22.25 1.08 9.10
C GLN A 117 -23.26 -0.01 8.73
N GLU A 118 -24.36 -0.06 9.49
CA GLU A 118 -25.61 -0.76 9.17
C GLU A 118 -26.15 -0.40 7.77
#